data_AF-A0A452XGS7-F1
#
_entry.id   AF-A0A452XGS7-F1
#
_cell.length_a   1.000
_cell.length_b   1.000
_cell.length_c   1.000
_cell.angle_alpha   90.00
_cell.angle_beta   90.00
_cell.angle_gamma   90.00
#
_symmetry.space_group_name_H-M   'P 1'
#
loop_
_entity.id
_entity.type
_entity.pdbx_description
1 polymer ?
#
loop_
_entity_poly.entity_id
_entity_poly.type
_entity_poly.pdbx_seq_one_letter_code
_entity_poly.pdbx_strand_id
1 'polypeptide(L)'
;AHKLLEEALCKSTAEPAIKSSSINCIVTSGSLVPSIAKCLLYRLDDVVSSDNVYSSWESGKLQCFKWIKERHGGPNVRFCAVGDGPEERSAASIMKWPFVKIEIRPDAPHRFPGLSLSTIHGIMDAVYQSSGKDG
;
A
#
# COMPACT_ATOMS: atom_id res chain seq x y z
N ALA A 1 -4.51 -40.66 19.03
CA ALA A 1 -4.50 -39.94 17.74
C ALA A 1 -5.02 -38.51 17.87
N HIS A 2 -6.23 -38.27 18.40
CA HIS A 2 -6.81 -36.92 18.51
C HIS A 2 -6.03 -35.95 19.43
N LYS A 3 -5.49 -36.46 20.55
CA LYS A 3 -4.73 -35.64 21.52
C LYS A 3 -3.35 -35.18 21.01
N LEU A 4 -2.77 -35.92 20.06
CA LEU A 4 -1.50 -35.58 19.42
C LEU A 4 -1.68 -34.58 18.27
N LEU A 5 -2.89 -34.47 17.71
CA LEU A 5 -3.22 -33.51 16.65
C LEU A 5 -3.42 -32.09 17.22
N GLU A 6 -4.00 -31.96 18.42
CA GLU A 6 -4.17 -30.65 19.07
C GLU A 6 -2.86 -30.07 19.60
N GLU A 7 -1.95 -30.91 20.12
CA GLU A 7 -0.62 -30.46 20.55
C GLU A 7 0.25 -29.99 19.37
N ALA A 8 0.00 -30.49 18.16
CA ALA A 8 0.67 -30.06 16.94
C ALA A 8 0.10 -28.75 16.37
N LEU A 9 -1.19 -28.45 16.60
CA LEU A 9 -1.80 -27.17 16.21
C LEU A 9 -1.41 -26.00 17.14
N CYS A 10 -0.98 -26.28 18.37
CA CYS A 10 -0.76 -25.25 19.39
C CYS A 10 0.71 -24.90 19.67
N LYS A 11 1.68 -25.48 18.93
CA LYS A 11 3.12 -25.19 19.06
C LYS A 11 3.69 -24.45 17.84
N SER A 12 3.21 -23.22 17.65
CA SER A 12 4.02 -22.17 17.02
C SER A 12 3.89 -20.91 17.86
N THR A 13 4.51 -20.94 19.03
CA THR A 13 4.91 -19.72 19.74
C THR A 13 6.08 -19.12 18.98
N ALA A 14 5.80 -18.50 17.82
CA ALA A 14 6.60 -17.38 17.39
C ALA A 14 6.27 -16.24 18.35
N GLU A 15 7.30 -15.65 18.95
CA GLU A 15 7.20 -14.38 19.66
C GLU A 15 6.29 -13.42 18.86
N PRO A 16 5.53 -12.50 19.48
CA PRO A 16 4.92 -11.43 18.73
C PRO A 16 6.05 -10.48 18.30
N ALA A 17 6.84 -10.91 17.32
CA ALA A 17 7.43 -9.98 16.36
C ALA A 17 6.24 -9.12 15.96
N ILE A 18 6.30 -7.83 16.30
CA ILE A 18 5.29 -6.86 15.91
C ILE A 18 5.13 -7.05 14.41
N LYS A 19 4.08 -7.79 14.02
CA LYS A 19 3.84 -8.13 12.64
C LYS A 19 3.40 -6.81 12.07
N SER A 20 4.33 -6.08 11.45
CA SER A 20 4.03 -4.81 10.81
C SER A 20 2.98 -5.12 9.75
N SER A 21 1.72 -4.93 10.10
CA SER A 21 0.61 -5.26 9.23
C SER A 21 0.52 -4.16 8.19
N SER A 22 1.07 -4.41 7.02
CA SER A 22 0.86 -3.53 5.86
C SER A 22 -0.59 -3.63 5.41
N ILE A 23 -1.21 -2.47 5.17
CA ILE A 23 -2.54 -2.39 4.57
C ILE A 23 -2.36 -1.94 3.13
N ASN A 24 -2.85 -2.74 2.19
CA ASN A 24 -2.87 -2.37 0.79
C ASN A 24 -4.21 -1.70 0.45
N CYS A 25 -4.14 -0.55 -0.21
CA CYS A 25 -5.30 0.17 -0.73
C CYS A 25 -5.15 0.35 -2.24
N ILE A 26 -6.26 0.25 -2.97
CA ILE A 26 -6.32 0.59 -4.39
C ILE A 26 -7.07 1.91 -4.52
N VAL A 27 -6.44 2.88 -5.20
CA VAL A 27 -7.10 4.12 -5.62
C VAL A 27 -7.10 4.15 -7.13
N THR A 28 -8.28 4.20 -7.75
CA THR A 28 -8.42 4.12 -9.20
C THR A 28 -9.35 5.20 -9.73
N SER A 29 -9.01 5.74 -10.90
CA SER A 29 -9.85 6.72 -11.58
C SER A 29 -11.12 6.09 -12.14
N GLY A 30 -11.26 4.76 -12.23
CA GLY A 30 -12.49 4.12 -12.70
C GLY A 30 -13.63 4.15 -11.67
N SER A 31 -14.87 3.94 -12.10
CA SER A 31 -16.02 3.79 -11.19
C SER A 31 -15.86 2.57 -10.26
N LEU A 32 -16.49 2.63 -9.09
CA LEU A 32 -16.22 1.68 -7.99
C LEU A 32 -16.61 0.23 -8.36
N VAL A 33 -17.84 0.00 -8.83
CA VAL A 33 -18.35 -1.35 -9.11
C VAL A 33 -17.48 -2.10 -10.14
N PRO A 34 -17.17 -1.55 -11.34
CA PRO A 34 -16.26 -2.20 -12.28
C PRO A 34 -14.84 -2.37 -11.74
N SER A 35 -14.39 -1.48 -10.85
CA SER A 35 -13.06 -1.58 -10.25
C SER A 35 -12.92 -2.74 -9.28
N ILE A 36 -13.93 -2.97 -8.43
CA ILE A 36 -13.99 -4.15 -7.56
C ILE A 36 -14.07 -5.42 -8.42
N ALA A 37 -14.89 -5.44 -9.49
CA ALA A 37 -14.96 -6.57 -10.40
C ALA A 37 -13.60 -6.91 -11.03
N LYS A 38 -12.83 -5.88 -11.47
CA LYS A 38 -11.45 -6.08 -11.94
C LYS A 38 -10.55 -6.69 -10.85
N CYS A 39 -10.66 -6.23 -9.60
CA CYS A 39 -9.86 -6.79 -8.50
C CYS A 39 -10.09 -8.30 -8.35
N LEU A 40 -11.35 -8.75 -8.42
CA LEU A 40 -11.69 -10.18 -8.37
C LEU A 40 -11.16 -10.94 -9.59
N LEU A 41 -11.31 -10.39 -10.80
CA LEU A 41 -10.81 -11.02 -12.03
C LEU A 41 -9.29 -11.21 -12.03
N TYR A 42 -8.56 -10.26 -11.43
CA TYR A 42 -7.10 -10.34 -11.29
C TYR A 42 -6.66 -11.00 -9.97
N ARG A 43 -7.58 -11.56 -9.19
CA ARG A 43 -7.32 -12.22 -7.89
C ARG A 43 -6.54 -11.36 -6.90
N LEU A 44 -6.92 -10.09 -6.82
CA LEU A 44 -6.35 -9.13 -5.87
C LEU A 44 -7.05 -9.17 -4.51
N ASP A 45 -8.13 -9.92 -4.36
CA ASP A 45 -8.92 -10.08 -3.14
C ASP A 45 -8.15 -10.77 -2.00
N ASP A 46 -7.14 -11.58 -2.33
CA ASP A 46 -6.22 -12.19 -1.36
C ASP A 46 -5.26 -11.16 -0.72
N VAL A 47 -5.07 -9.99 -1.35
CA VAL A 47 -4.06 -8.98 -0.94
C VAL A 47 -4.63 -7.59 -0.66
N VAL A 48 -5.83 -7.28 -1.17
CA VAL A 48 -6.55 -6.02 -0.98
C VAL A 48 -8.01 -6.33 -0.68
N SER A 49 -8.46 -6.00 0.53
CA SER A 49 -9.89 -6.07 0.88
C SER A 49 -10.70 -5.10 0.01
N SER A 50 -11.93 -5.49 -0.36
CA SER A 50 -12.87 -4.64 -1.10
C SER A 50 -13.13 -3.29 -0.40
N ASP A 51 -13.07 -3.25 0.93
CA ASP A 51 -13.27 -2.02 1.71
C ASP A 51 -12.12 -1.02 1.56
N ASN A 52 -10.98 -1.46 1.02
CA ASN A 52 -9.80 -0.65 0.74
C ASN A 52 -9.66 -0.31 -0.75
N VAL A 53 -10.74 -0.45 -1.54
CA VAL A 53 -10.81 0.00 -2.94
C VAL A 53 -11.56 1.34 -2.99
N TYR A 54 -10.90 2.37 -3.48
CA TYR A 54 -11.40 3.73 -3.58
C TYR A 54 -11.48 4.16 -5.04
N SER A 55 -12.64 4.68 -5.44
CA SER A 55 -12.83 5.32 -6.74
C SER A 55 -12.56 6.82 -6.63
N SER A 56 -11.63 7.31 -7.43
CA SER A 56 -11.33 8.73 -7.56
C SER A 56 -12.07 9.40 -8.72
N TRP A 57 -13.04 8.71 -9.34
CA TRP A 57 -13.76 9.18 -10.53
C TRP A 57 -14.38 10.58 -10.33
N GLU A 58 -15.01 10.83 -9.18
CA GLU A 58 -15.65 12.12 -8.88
C GLU A 58 -14.76 13.05 -8.05
N SER A 59 -14.03 12.51 -7.08
CA SER A 59 -13.34 13.31 -6.04
C SER A 59 -11.84 13.49 -6.27
N GLY A 60 -11.24 12.77 -7.23
CA GLY A 60 -9.81 12.80 -7.51
C GLY A 60 -8.95 12.07 -6.46
N LYS A 61 -7.72 11.69 -6.85
CA LYS A 61 -6.85 10.84 -6.00
C LYS A 61 -6.44 11.49 -4.68
N LEU A 62 -6.23 12.81 -4.67
CA LEU A 62 -5.88 13.55 -3.45
C LEU A 62 -6.96 13.41 -2.37
N GLN A 63 -8.24 13.45 -2.74
CA GLN A 63 -9.32 13.28 -1.78
C GLN A 63 -9.38 11.85 -1.24
N CYS A 64 -9.19 10.84 -2.11
CA CYS A 64 -9.07 9.45 -1.66
C CYS A 64 -7.91 9.26 -0.68
N PHE A 65 -6.75 9.90 -0.91
CA PHE A 65 -5.61 9.83 0.00
C PHE A 65 -5.93 10.44 1.37
N LYS A 66 -6.70 11.53 1.42
CA LYS A 66 -7.17 12.11 2.69
C LYS A 66 -8.07 11.15 3.47
N TRP A 67 -9.05 10.52 2.80
CA TRP A 67 -9.91 9.53 3.45
C TRP A 67 -9.15 8.29 3.94
N ILE A 68 -8.17 7.83 3.16
CA ILE A 68 -7.28 6.74 3.58
C ILE A 68 -6.49 7.13 4.83
N LYS A 69 -5.94 8.36 4.86
CA LYS A 69 -5.22 8.89 6.03
C LYS A 69 -6.12 9.00 7.26
N GLU A 70 -7.35 9.46 7.07
CA GLU A 70 -8.34 9.60 8.14
C GLU A 70 -8.73 8.24 8.72
N ARG A 71 -8.95 7.23 7.87
CA ARG A 71 -9.34 5.88 8.29
C ARG A 71 -8.20 5.10 8.95
N HIS A 72 -7.01 5.15 8.37
CA HIS A 72 -5.90 4.26 8.72
C HIS A 72 -4.73 4.97 9.42
N GLY A 73 -4.79 6.29 9.60
CA GLY A 73 -3.71 7.07 10.20
C GLY A 73 -3.52 6.82 11.70
N GLY A 74 -2.32 7.15 12.19
CA GLY A 74 -1.98 7.06 13.61
C GLY A 74 -0.51 7.42 13.87
N PRO A 75 -0.07 7.47 15.13
CA PRO A 75 1.28 7.94 15.50
C PRO A 75 2.44 7.20 14.82
N ASN A 76 2.23 5.94 14.41
CA ASN A 76 3.27 5.08 13.85
C ASN A 76 2.93 4.59 12.43
N VAL A 77 1.96 5.20 11.76
CA VAL A 77 1.54 4.79 10.42
C VAL A 77 2.28 5.62 9.37
N ARG A 78 2.96 4.91 8.47
CA ARG A 78 3.61 5.50 7.28
C ARG A 78 2.80 5.12 6.04
N PHE A 79 2.67 6.07 5.13
CA PHE A 79 1.98 5.88 3.86
C PHE A 79 3.00 5.85 2.73
N CYS A 80 2.67 5.18 1.64
CA CYS A 80 3.46 5.22 0.42
C CYS A 80 2.50 5.13 -0.76
N ALA A 81 2.61 6.09 -1.69
CA ALA A 81 1.85 6.06 -2.92
C ALA A 81 2.65 5.33 -4.00
N VAL A 82 1.99 4.46 -4.76
CA VAL A 82 2.60 3.70 -5.84
C VAL A 82 1.76 3.90 -7.10
N GLY A 83 2.39 4.20 -8.23
CA GLY A 83 1.68 4.36 -9.50
C GLY A 83 2.56 4.87 -10.64
N ASP A 84 1.98 4.96 -11.82
CA ASP A 84 2.66 5.38 -13.06
C ASP A 84 2.32 6.81 -13.48
N GLY A 85 1.18 7.33 -13.01
CA GLY A 85 0.60 8.59 -13.44
C GLY A 85 1.04 9.83 -12.66
N PRO A 86 0.80 11.02 -13.24
CA PRO A 86 1.10 12.30 -12.58
C PRO A 86 0.10 12.65 -11.47
N GLU A 87 -1.13 12.13 -11.51
CA GLU A 87 -2.19 12.47 -10.55
C GLU A 87 -1.84 11.98 -9.14
N GLU A 88 -1.46 10.70 -9.02
CA GLU A 88 -1.04 10.08 -7.77
C GLU A 88 0.27 10.68 -7.24
N ARG A 89 1.21 11.02 -8.12
CA ARG A 89 2.46 11.70 -7.74
C ARG A 89 2.19 13.06 -7.14
N SER A 90 1.28 13.82 -7.76
CA SER A 90 0.90 15.15 -7.29
C SER A 90 0.17 15.06 -5.94
N ALA A 91 -0.75 14.11 -5.80
CA ALA A 91 -1.43 13.84 -4.54
C ALA A 91 -0.46 13.42 -3.42
N ALA A 92 0.48 12.52 -3.73
CA ALA A 92 1.50 12.07 -2.78
C ALA A 92 2.39 13.23 -2.29
N SER A 93 2.81 14.10 -3.21
CA SER A 93 3.59 15.29 -2.88
C SER A 93 2.85 16.21 -1.91
N ILE A 94 1.57 16.52 -2.17
CA ILE A 94 0.72 17.34 -1.28
C ILE A 94 0.56 16.69 0.09
N MET A 95 0.40 15.37 0.14
CA MET A 95 0.26 14.60 1.37
C MET A 95 1.58 14.40 2.12
N LYS A 96 2.72 14.81 1.53
CA LYS A 96 4.09 14.52 1.99
C LYS A 96 4.34 13.01 2.15
N TRP A 97 3.84 12.23 1.20
CA TRP A 97 4.02 10.78 1.15
C TRP A 97 5.11 10.41 0.15
N PRO A 98 5.98 9.44 0.46
CA PRO A 98 6.87 8.84 -0.52
C PRO A 98 6.08 8.31 -1.72
N PHE A 99 6.63 8.53 -2.92
CA PHE A 99 6.05 8.10 -4.18
C PHE A 99 6.97 7.12 -4.90
N VAL A 100 6.49 5.91 -5.15
CA VAL A 100 7.18 4.88 -5.93
C VAL A 100 6.60 4.87 -7.33
N LYS A 101 7.39 5.32 -8.31
CA LYS A 101 7.00 5.28 -9.72
C LYS A 101 6.99 3.83 -10.20
N ILE A 102 5.98 3.47 -10.98
CA ILE A 102 5.95 2.23 -11.77
C ILE A 102 5.99 2.61 -13.25
N GLU A 103 6.79 1.90 -14.05
CA GLU A 103 6.86 2.09 -15.49
C GLU A 103 6.44 0.81 -16.22
N ILE A 104 5.53 0.95 -17.18
CA ILE A 104 4.95 -0.17 -17.93
C ILE A 104 5.86 -0.59 -19.10
N ARG A 105 6.78 0.28 -19.53
CA ARG A 105 7.71 -0.02 -20.63
C ARG A 105 8.68 -1.14 -20.23
N PRO A 106 8.96 -2.12 -21.11
CA PRO A 106 9.81 -3.27 -20.76
C PRO A 106 11.25 -2.94 -20.38
N ASP A 107 11.79 -1.86 -20.93
CA ASP A 107 13.18 -1.38 -20.78
C ASP A 107 13.36 -0.36 -19.66
N ALA A 108 12.28 0.00 -18.96
CA ALA A 108 12.30 1.04 -17.96
C ALA A 108 12.84 0.55 -16.60
N PRO A 109 13.62 1.38 -15.87
CA PRO A 109 14.25 0.98 -14.62
C PRO A 109 13.27 0.83 -13.45
N HIS A 110 12.13 1.54 -13.45
CA HIS A 110 11.16 1.51 -12.36
C HIS A 110 10.11 0.41 -12.54
N ARG A 111 10.58 -0.83 -12.70
CA ARG A 111 9.76 -2.04 -12.81
C ARG A 111 10.48 -3.22 -12.18
N PHE A 112 9.77 -4.26 -11.79
CA PHE A 112 10.41 -5.52 -11.39
C PHE A 112 11.14 -6.18 -12.57
N PRO A 113 12.35 -6.75 -12.35
CA PRO A 113 13.04 -6.90 -11.07
C PRO A 113 13.86 -5.67 -10.60
N GLY A 114 13.97 -4.60 -11.39
CA GLY A 114 14.73 -3.39 -11.08
C GLY A 114 14.25 -2.64 -9.83
N LEU A 115 12.96 -2.69 -9.52
CA LEU A 115 12.41 -2.19 -8.26
C LEU A 115 12.55 -3.24 -7.16
N SER A 116 13.34 -2.95 -6.12
CA SER A 116 13.56 -3.86 -4.99
C SER A 116 13.00 -3.28 -3.68
N LEU A 117 12.86 -4.13 -2.66
CA LEU A 117 12.44 -3.67 -1.32
C LEU A 117 13.42 -2.65 -0.72
N SER A 118 14.73 -2.77 -0.97
CA SER A 118 15.71 -1.80 -0.49
C SER A 118 15.54 -0.45 -1.19
N THR A 119 15.20 -0.43 -2.48
CA THR A 119 14.83 0.80 -3.20
C THR A 119 13.61 1.46 -2.57
N ILE A 120 12.56 0.68 -2.28
CA ILE A 120 11.34 1.19 -1.65
C ILE A 120 11.63 1.75 -0.26
N HIS A 121 12.39 1.03 0.59
CA HIS A 121 12.79 1.51 1.91
C HIS A 121 13.61 2.81 1.82
N GLY A 122 14.56 2.90 0.89
CA GLY A 122 15.34 4.12 0.69
C GLY A 122 14.47 5.33 0.31
N ILE A 123 13.46 5.13 -0.56
CA ILE A 123 12.48 6.17 -0.90
C ILE A 123 11.66 6.58 0.32
N MET A 124 11.20 5.61 1.12
CA MET A 124 10.42 5.88 2.32
C MET A 124 11.24 6.65 3.37
N ASP A 125 12.48 6.22 3.61
CA ASP A 125 13.38 6.84 4.57
C ASP A 125 13.75 8.27 4.19
N ALA A 126 13.99 8.55 2.90
CA ALA A 126 14.27 9.91 2.45
C ALA A 126 13.15 10.91 2.81
N VAL A 127 11.89 10.48 2.77
CA VAL A 127 10.73 11.34 3.08
C VAL A 127 10.42 11.37 4.57
N TYR A 128 10.53 10.24 5.28
CA TYR A 128 10.17 10.18 6.70
C TYR A 128 11.30 10.56 7.65
N GLN A 129 12.56 10.30 7.32
CA GLN A 129 13.70 10.72 8.15
C GLN A 129 14.00 12.22 8.03
N SER A 130 13.66 12.85 6.89
CA SER A 130 13.74 14.31 6.74
C SER A 130 12.71 15.05 7.62
N SER A 131 11.56 14.44 7.91
CA SER A 131 10.53 15.04 8.76
C SER A 131 10.83 15.04 10.28
N GLY A 132 11.86 14.33 10.72
CA GLY A 132 12.25 14.22 12.14
C GLY A 132 13.31 15.21 12.61
N LYS A 133 13.82 16.08 11.72
CA LYS A 133 14.94 17.00 11.99
C LYS A 133 14.55 18.47 12.18
N ASP A 134 13.26 18.79 12.03
CA ASP A 134 12.71 20.15 12.13
C ASP A 134 11.92 20.39 13.44
N GLY A 135 12.23 19.63 14.51
CA GLY A 135 11.56 19.71 15.82
C GLY A 135 12.52 20.09 16.94
#